data_AF-A0A3D3F4T0-F1
#
_entry.id   AF-A0A3D3F4T0-F1
#
_cell.length_a   1.000
_cell.length_b   1.000
_cell.length_c   1.000
_cell.angle_alpha   90.00
_cell.angle_beta   90.00
_cell.angle_gamma   90.00
#
_symmetry.space_group_name_H-M   'P 1'
#
loop_
_entity.id
_entity.type
_entity.pdbx_description
1 polymer ?
#
loop_
_entity_poly.entity_id
_entity_poly.type
_entity_poly.pdbx_seq_one_letter_code
_entity_poly.pdbx_strand_id
1 'polypeptide(L)'
;MQPLIRITFSEIILPERLKAHLTASDNMQEISLSVESTNGRTLSLRPQQELANYRSYKLVIHEDTQDYNGNGLESKWESVFLPIRR
;
A
#
# COMPACT_ATOMS: atom_id res chain seq x y z
N MET A 1 -6.01 15.76 6.47
CA MET A 1 -4.72 15.04 6.35
C MET A 1 -4.99 13.64 5.80
N GLN A 2 -4.23 13.21 4.81
CA GLN A 2 -4.25 11.82 4.33
C GLN A 2 -3.39 10.94 5.26
N PRO A 3 -3.77 9.68 5.51
CA PRO A 3 -2.97 8.78 6.32
C PRO A 3 -1.65 8.45 5.61
N LEU A 4 -0.61 8.19 6.40
CA LEU A 4 0.64 7.62 5.91
C LEU A 4 0.62 6.10 6.13
N ILE A 5 0.69 5.35 5.04
CA ILE A 5 0.71 3.88 5.08
C ILE A 5 2.18 3.44 5.07
N ARG A 6 2.62 2.69 6.07
CA ARG A 6 3.98 2.12 6.11
C ARG A 6 3.92 0.62 5.88
N ILE A 7 4.70 0.16 4.91
CA ILE A 7 4.86 -1.25 4.59
C ILE A 7 6.32 -1.62 4.82
N THR A 8 6.56 -2.67 5.59
CA THR A 8 7.91 -3.18 5.87
C THR A 8 8.03 -4.60 5.34
N PHE A 9 9.02 -4.82 4.50
CA PHE A 9 9.30 -6.10 3.86
C PHE A 9 10.43 -6.86 4.57
N SER A 10 10.48 -8.16 4.31
CA SER A 10 11.56 -9.04 4.75
C SER A 10 12.86 -8.82 3.97
N GLU A 11 12.83 -8.08 2.86
CA GLU A 11 13.98 -7.74 2.01
C GLU A 11 13.86 -6.30 1.47
N ILE A 12 14.91 -5.80 0.83
CA ILE A 12 14.91 -4.46 0.20
C ILE A 12 14.01 -4.47 -1.04
N ILE A 13 13.07 -3.53 -1.12
CA ILE A 13 12.16 -3.35 -2.26
C ILE A 13 12.43 -2.01 -2.92
N LEU A 14 12.53 -1.99 -4.25
CA LEU A 14 12.59 -0.76 -5.02
C LEU A 14 11.16 -0.21 -5.26
N PRO A 15 10.89 1.09 -5.08
CA PRO A 15 9.56 1.68 -5.26
C PRO A 15 8.87 1.32 -6.57
N GLU A 16 9.61 1.28 -7.68
CA GLU A 16 9.11 0.96 -9.02
C GLU A 16 8.69 -0.52 -9.19
N ARG A 17 9.14 -1.40 -8.29
CA ARG A 17 8.79 -2.82 -8.24
C ARG A 17 7.62 -3.12 -7.32
N LEU A 18 7.13 -2.13 -6.57
CA LEU A 18 5.93 -2.30 -5.75
C LEU A 18 4.69 -2.40 -6.64
N LYS A 19 3.92 -3.49 -6.47
CA LYS A 19 2.63 -3.71 -7.12
C LYS A 19 1.55 -3.70 -6.04
N ALA A 20 0.88 -2.56 -5.88
CA ALA A 20 -0.07 -2.34 -4.81
C ALA A 20 -1.34 -1.64 -5.28
N HIS A 21 -2.49 -2.06 -4.75
CA HIS A 21 -3.78 -1.44 -4.99
C HIS A 21 -4.45 -1.08 -3.66
N LEU A 22 -5.05 0.10 -3.63
CA LEU A 22 -5.93 0.52 -2.55
C LEU A 22 -7.33 0.71 -3.12
N THR A 23 -8.32 0.07 -2.52
CA THR A 23 -9.72 0.17 -2.96
C THR A 23 -10.65 0.48 -1.80
N ALA A 24 -11.69 1.27 -2.05
CA ALA A 24 -12.79 1.41 -1.12
C ALA A 24 -13.62 0.13 -1.11
N SER A 25 -13.87 -0.43 0.09
CA SER A 25 -14.45 -1.77 0.22
C SER A 25 -15.93 -1.86 -0.17
N ASP A 26 -16.64 -0.73 -0.15
CA ASP A 26 -18.08 -0.61 -0.41
C ASP A 26 -18.44 -0.50 -1.89
N ASN A 27 -17.57 0.12 -2.71
CA ASN A 27 -17.84 0.37 -4.12
C ASN A 27 -16.69 -0.01 -5.06
N MET A 28 -15.63 -0.64 -4.54
CA MET A 28 -14.43 -1.04 -5.28
C MET A 28 -13.72 0.11 -5.99
N GLN A 29 -13.98 1.37 -5.60
CA GLN A 29 -13.30 2.53 -6.17
C GLN A 29 -11.81 2.44 -5.86
N GLU A 30 -11.00 2.47 -6.91
CA GLU A 30 -9.55 2.48 -6.81
C GLU A 30 -9.03 3.85 -6.34
N ILE A 31 -8.00 3.81 -5.50
CA ILE A 31 -7.32 4.97 -4.96
C ILE A 31 -5.85 4.85 -5.29
N SER A 32 -5.38 5.77 -6.13
CA SER A 32 -3.97 5.86 -6.47
C SER A 32 -3.12 6.12 -5.23
N LEU A 33 -2.01 5.41 -5.12
CA LEU A 33 -1.00 5.57 -4.09
C LEU A 33 0.26 6.21 -4.71
N SER A 34 0.88 7.13 -3.99
CA SER A 34 2.23 7.60 -4.29
C SER A 34 3.21 7.13 -3.22
N VAL A 35 4.43 6.82 -3.63
CA VAL A 35 5.54 6.55 -2.71
C VAL A 35 6.07 7.89 -2.22
N GLU A 36 5.96 8.16 -0.92
CA GLU A 36 6.46 9.38 -0.28
C GLU A 36 7.93 9.25 0.13
N SER A 37 8.32 8.07 0.64
CA SER A 37 9.71 7.79 1.00
C SER A 37 10.02 6.30 1.01
N THR A 38 11.30 5.99 0.91
CA THR A 38 11.84 4.62 1.06
C THR A 38 13.01 4.63 2.04
N ASN A 39 13.11 3.57 2.84
CA ASN A 39 14.25 3.26 3.69
C ASN A 39 14.65 1.79 3.50
N GLY A 40 15.03 1.43 2.27
CA GLY A 40 15.43 0.09 1.85
C GLY A 40 14.28 -0.92 1.91
N ARG A 41 13.97 -1.40 3.11
CA ARG A 41 12.93 -2.42 3.38
C ARG A 41 11.57 -1.82 3.70
N THR A 42 11.52 -0.51 3.96
CA THR A 42 10.27 0.17 4.33
C THR A 42 9.88 1.19 3.28
N LEU A 43 8.66 1.09 2.76
CA LEU A 43 8.04 2.07 1.88
C LEU A 43 6.95 2.82 2.64
N SER A 44 6.96 4.15 2.54
CA SER A 44 5.88 4.99 3.03
C SER A 44 5.04 5.45 1.85
N LEU A 45 3.75 5.11 1.85
CA LEU A 45 2.80 5.42 0.79
C LEU A 45 1.76 6.41 1.27
N ARG A 46 1.34 7.29 0.37
CA ARG A 46 0.26 8.25 0.61
C ARG A 46 -0.84 8.06 -0.44
N PRO A 47 -2.11 7.95 -0.04
CA PRO A 47 -3.24 8.06 -0.97
C PRO A 47 -3.21 9.42 -1.68
N GLN A 48 -3.35 9.45 -3.00
CA GLN A 48 -3.35 10.70 -3.77
C GLN A 48 -4.63 11.51 -3.61
N GLN A 49 -5.69 10.90 -3.07
CA GLN A 49 -6.93 11.55 -2.70
C GLN A 49 -7.24 11.35 -1.21
N GLU A 50 -8.08 12.23 -0.69
CA GLU A 50 -8.52 12.15 0.70
C GLU A 50 -9.37 10.89 0.95
N LEU A 51 -8.99 10.10 1.95
CA LEU A 51 -9.81 8.95 2.37
C LEU A 51 -10.95 9.43 3.27
N ALA A 52 -12.17 8.98 2.97
CA ALA A 52 -13.36 9.28 3.75
C ALA A 52 -13.26 8.69 5.17
N ASN A 53 -13.68 9.46 6.15
CA ASN A 53 -13.72 9.04 7.55
C ASN A 53 -14.75 7.91 7.71
N TYR A 54 -14.47 6.92 8.57
CA TYR A 54 -15.35 5.78 8.82
C TYR A 54 -15.70 4.92 7.60
N ARG A 55 -14.90 4.99 6.54
CA ARG A 55 -15.02 4.14 5.35
C ARG A 55 -13.92 3.09 5.33
N SER A 56 -14.28 1.83 5.05
CA SER A 56 -13.32 0.74 4.95
C SER A 56 -12.57 0.75 3.63
N TYR A 57 -11.27 0.50 3.71
CA TYR A 57 -10.38 0.41 2.56
C TYR A 57 -9.57 -0.89 2.61
N LYS A 58 -9.42 -1.54 1.45
CA LYS A 58 -8.60 -2.74 1.29
C LYS A 58 -7.32 -2.39 0.54
N LEU A 59 -6.18 -2.65 1.19
CA LEU A 59 -4.85 -2.59 0.60
C LEU A 59 -4.42 -4.01 0.18
N VAL A 60 -3.97 -4.16 -1.05
CA VAL A 60 -3.42 -5.40 -1.59
C VAL A 60 -2.01 -5.14 -2.10
N ILE A 61 -1.06 -5.99 -1.71
CA ILE A 61 0.29 -6.06 -2.28
C ILE A 61 0.36 -7.36 -3.07
N HIS A 62 0.61 -7.26 -4.37
CA HIS A 62 0.55 -8.39 -5.29
C HIS A 62 1.84 -9.21 -5.25
N GLU A 63 1.70 -10.49 -5.59
CA GLU A 63 2.80 -11.47 -5.61
C GLU A 63 3.91 -11.14 -6.61
N ASP A 64 3.59 -10.37 -7.64
CA ASP A 64 4.54 -9.83 -8.63
C ASP A 64 5.31 -8.59 -8.11
N THR A 65 5.09 -8.18 -6.85
CA THR A 65 6.01 -7.28 -6.15
C THR A 65 7.35 -7.97 -5.95
N GLN A 66 8.42 -7.35 -6.46
CA GLN A 66 9.76 -7.95 -6.45
C GLN A 66 10.74 -7.21 -5.55
N ASP A 67 11.60 -7.97 -4.87
CA ASP A 67 12.76 -7.44 -4.16
C ASP A 67 13.84 -6.90 -5.12
N TYR A 68 14.93 -6.38 -4.55
CA TYR A 68 16.08 -5.90 -5.33
C TYR A 68 16.69 -6.97 -6.26
N ASN A 69 16.66 -8.24 -5.87
CA ASN A 69 17.19 -9.36 -6.64
C ASN A 69 16.20 -9.93 -7.66
N GLY A 70 14.94 -9.46 -7.66
CA GLY A 70 13.88 -9.94 -8.55
C GLY A 70 13.03 -11.08 -7.98
N ASN A 71 13.18 -11.43 -6.70
CA ASN A 71 12.33 -12.43 -6.05
C ASN A 71 10.95 -11.83 -5.76
N GLY A 72 9.88 -12.53 -6.17
CA GLY A 72 8.50 -12.16 -5.85
C GLY A 72 8.12 -12.47 -4.41
N LEU A 73 6.94 -12.02 -3.99
CA LEU A 73 6.35 -12.49 -2.73
C LEU A 73 5.85 -13.93 -2.89
N GLU A 74 5.87 -14.72 -1.81
CA GLU A 74 5.33 -16.08 -1.79
C GLU A 74 3.82 -16.10 -2.09
N SER A 75 3.10 -15.08 -1.62
CA SER A 75 1.69 -14.87 -1.89
C SER A 75 1.35 -13.38 -1.79
N LYS A 76 0.22 -12.99 -2.38
CA LYS A 76 -0.31 -11.64 -2.17
C LYS A 76 -0.58 -11.37 -0.69
N TRP A 77 -0.33 -10.15 -0.25
CA TRP A 77 -0.67 -9.69 1.09
C TRP A 77 -1.88 -8.76 1.05
N GLU A 78 -2.81 -8.92 1.98
CA GLU A 78 -4.03 -8.12 2.03
C GLU A 78 -4.27 -7.58 3.44
N SER A 79 -4.76 -6.35 3.53
CA SER A 79 -5.21 -5.76 4.78
C SER A 79 -6.38 -4.82 4.57
N VAL A 80 -7.29 -4.79 5.54
CA VAL A 80 -8.44 -3.89 5.55
C VAL A 80 -8.30 -2.95 6.73
N PHE A 81 -8.46 -1.65 6.50
CA PHE A 81 -8.38 -0.63 7.53
C PHE A 81 -9.47 0.42 7.37
N LEU A 82 -9.71 1.17 8.44
CA LEU A 82 -10.70 2.24 8.50
C LEU A 82 -10.02 3.50 9.04
N PRO A 83 -9.91 4.58 8.25
CA PRO A 83 -9.41 5.86 8.72
C PRO A 83 -10.34 6.43 9.79
N ILE A 84 -9.78 6.75 10.95
CA ILE A 84 -10.48 7.46 12.03
C ILE A 84 -9.77 8.79 12.24
N ARG A 85 -10.47 9.88 11.92
CA ARG A 85 -10.02 11.23 12.24
C ARG A 85 -10.83 11.74 13.43
N ARG A 86 -10.10 12.20 14.45
CA ARG A 86 -10.66 12.88 15.61
C ARG A 86 -10.77 14.38 15.33
#